data_AF-A0AAU5LN02-F1
#
_entry.id   AF-A0AAU5LN02-F1
#
_cell.length_a   1.000
_cell.length_b   1.000
_cell.length_c   1.000
_cell.angle_alpha   90.00
_cell.angle_beta   90.00
_cell.angle_gamma   90.00
#
_symmetry.space_group_name_H-M   'P 1'
#
loop_
_entity.id
_entity.type
_entity.pdbx_description
1 polymer ?
#
loop_
_entity_poly.entity_id
_entity_poly.type
_entity_poly.pdbx_seq_one_letter_code
_entity_poly.pdbx_strand_id
1 'polypeptide(L)'
;MPLATSDFVGREDELALLVDRLTISAARPGLTLLAITGMGGIGKTALAIQGADQVLDQFPDGQLYVDLRGHGPAKPTEPLDGLRQLLTSLGIPDTSLPDEVDAATGLYRSILAKRNMLVLLDN
;
A
#
# COMPACT_ATOMS: atom_id res chain seq x y z
N MET A 1 6.60 -4.49 -3.74
CA MET A 1 5.69 -5.31 -2.92
C MET A 1 6.44 -6.49 -2.33
N PRO A 2 6.21 -6.88 -1.07
CA PRO A 2 6.64 -8.17 -0.54
C PRO A 2 5.98 -9.33 -1.31
N LEU A 3 6.61 -10.51 -1.32
CA LEU A 3 6.02 -11.70 -1.93
C LEU A 3 4.91 -12.26 -1.05
N ALA A 4 3.80 -12.64 -1.69
CA ALA A 4 2.77 -13.46 -1.08
C ALA A 4 3.34 -14.82 -0.63
N THR A 5 2.85 -15.35 0.48
CA THR A 5 3.29 -16.65 1.01
C THR A 5 2.57 -17.79 0.28
N SER A 6 3.29 -18.87 -0.06
CA SER A 6 2.66 -20.07 -0.62
C SER A 6 1.68 -20.75 0.33
N ASP A 7 1.89 -20.58 1.65
CA ASP A 7 1.19 -21.32 2.70
C ASP A 7 0.18 -20.42 3.45
N PHE A 8 -0.66 -19.68 2.70
CA PHE A 8 -1.74 -18.88 3.27
C PHE A 8 -3.00 -19.74 3.51
N VAL A 9 -3.42 -19.91 4.77
CA VAL A 9 -4.53 -20.81 5.16
C VAL A 9 -5.45 -20.18 6.22
N GLY A 10 -6.72 -20.57 6.23
CA GLY A 10 -7.68 -20.30 7.33
C GLY A 10 -8.25 -18.88 7.37
N ARG A 11 -8.18 -18.16 6.25
CA ARG A 11 -8.60 -16.76 6.06
C ARG A 11 -9.25 -16.55 4.69
N GLU A 12 -9.82 -17.61 4.12
CA GLU A 12 -10.33 -17.64 2.75
C GLU A 12 -11.49 -16.65 2.58
N ASP A 13 -12.37 -16.54 3.57
CA ASP A 13 -13.51 -15.62 3.55
C ASP A 13 -13.06 -14.15 3.64
N GLU A 14 -12.12 -13.84 4.54
CA GLU A 14 -11.58 -12.48 4.66
C GLU A 14 -10.79 -12.07 3.41
N LEU A 15 -10.06 -13.02 2.80
CA LEU A 15 -9.34 -12.81 1.55
C LEU A 15 -10.30 -12.55 0.39
N ALA A 16 -11.33 -13.39 0.24
CA ALA A 16 -12.36 -13.20 -0.79
C ALA A 16 -13.06 -11.84 -0.64
N LEU A 17 -13.40 -11.44 0.58
CA LEU A 17 -13.97 -10.13 0.86
C LEU A 17 -13.01 -8.99 0.47
N LEU A 18 -11.73 -9.10 0.83
CA LEU A 18 -10.73 -8.09 0.49
C LEU A 18 -10.56 -7.94 -1.02
N VAL A 19 -10.44 -9.05 -1.74
CA VAL A 19 -10.31 -9.09 -3.20
C VAL A 19 -11.53 -8.49 -3.89
N ASP A 20 -12.74 -8.82 -3.44
CA ASP A 20 -13.98 -8.22 -3.96
C ASP A 20 -13.98 -6.69 -3.79
N ARG A 21 -13.65 -6.21 -2.58
CA ARG A 21 -13.61 -4.77 -2.28
C ARG A 21 -12.55 -4.03 -3.11
N LEU A 22 -11.38 -4.62 -3.28
CA LEU A 22 -10.30 -4.06 -4.11
C LEU A 22 -10.71 -4.02 -5.59
N THR A 23 -11.32 -5.09 -6.10
CA THR A 23 -11.80 -5.16 -7.49
C THR A 23 -12.88 -4.12 -7.77
N ILE A 24 -13.87 -3.97 -6.88
CA ILE A 24 -14.91 -2.95 -6.99
C ILE A 24 -14.30 -1.54 -6.94
N SER A 25 -13.29 -1.34 -6.11
CA SER A 25 -12.59 -0.05 -6.00
C SER A 25 -11.84 0.28 -7.29
N ALA A 26 -11.10 -0.67 -7.87
CA ALA A 26 -10.33 -0.46 -9.08
C ALA A 26 -11.19 -0.07 -10.29
N ALA A 27 -12.46 -0.49 -10.31
CA ALA A 27 -13.42 -0.15 -11.35
C ALA A 27 -14.04 1.25 -11.21
N ARG A 28 -13.76 1.98 -10.12
CA ARG A 28 -14.37 3.29 -9.83
C ARG A 28 -13.31 4.39 -9.80
N PRO A 29 -13.61 5.57 -10.37
CA PRO A 29 -12.72 6.72 -10.23
C PRO A 29 -12.70 7.22 -8.77
N GLY A 30 -11.53 7.58 -8.28
CA GLY A 30 -11.33 8.21 -6.97
C GLY A 30 -10.46 7.40 -6.01
N LEU A 31 -10.28 7.95 -4.80
CA LEU A 31 -9.55 7.30 -3.72
C LEU A 31 -10.50 6.45 -2.87
N THR A 32 -10.19 5.17 -2.71
CA THR A 32 -10.82 4.29 -1.72
C THR A 32 -9.82 3.95 -0.63
N LEU A 33 -10.23 4.07 0.63
CA LEU A 33 -9.45 3.61 1.78
C LEU A 33 -10.10 2.34 2.33
N LEU A 34 -9.33 1.26 2.40
CA LEU A 34 -9.70 0.02 3.07
C LEU A 34 -8.78 -0.17 4.29
N ALA A 35 -9.36 -0.54 5.43
CA ALA A 35 -8.62 -0.78 6.66
C ALA A 35 -8.81 -2.23 7.10
N ILE A 36 -7.70 -2.94 7.34
CA ILE A 36 -7.70 -4.28 7.92
C ILE A 36 -7.35 -4.12 9.40
N THR A 37 -8.28 -4.48 10.27
CA THR A 37 -8.14 -4.34 11.73
C THR A 37 -8.21 -5.70 12.43
N GLY A 38 -7.61 -5.80 13.61
CA GLY A 38 -7.52 -7.06 14.35
C GLY A 38 -6.31 -7.08 15.28
N MET A 39 -6.26 -8.07 16.17
CA MET A 39 -5.22 -8.20 17.19
C MET A 39 -3.79 -8.27 16.60
N GLY A 40 -2.79 -7.90 17.39
CA GLY A 40 -1.38 -8.07 17.01
C GLY A 40 -1.07 -9.53 16.69
N GLY A 41 -0.26 -9.77 15.65
CA GLY A 41 0.14 -11.13 15.25
C GLY A 41 -0.93 -11.98 14.56
N ILE A 42 -2.15 -11.48 14.34
CA ILE A 42 -3.25 -12.26 13.74
C ILE A 42 -3.12 -12.50 12.22
N GLY A 43 -2.06 -11.99 11.59
CA GLY A 43 -1.79 -12.18 10.16
C GLY A 43 -2.37 -11.11 9.22
N LYS A 44 -2.69 -9.90 9.70
CA LYS A 44 -3.25 -8.81 8.87
C LYS A 44 -2.36 -8.45 7.67
N THR A 45 -1.06 -8.32 7.91
CA THR A 45 -0.06 -8.03 6.87
C THR A 45 -0.03 -9.13 5.82
N ALA A 46 -0.07 -10.40 6.23
CA ALA A 46 -0.12 -11.53 5.30
C ALA A 46 -1.40 -11.52 4.46
N LEU A 47 -2.56 -11.27 5.08
CA LEU A 47 -3.85 -11.12 4.38
C LEU A 47 -3.80 -9.97 3.37
N ALA A 48 -3.23 -8.82 3.75
CA ALA A 48 -3.12 -7.65 2.89
C ALA A 48 -2.23 -7.90 1.66
N ILE A 49 -1.07 -8.53 1.87
CA ILE A 49 -0.14 -8.89 0.80
C ILE A 49 -0.78 -9.93 -0.13
N GLN A 50 -1.44 -10.95 0.42
CA GLN A 50 -2.12 -11.98 -0.37
C GLN A 50 -3.25 -11.37 -1.22
N GLY A 51 -4.04 -10.47 -0.64
CA GLY A 51 -5.10 -9.77 -1.36
C GLY A 51 -4.55 -8.88 -2.46
N ALA A 52 -3.48 -8.13 -2.18
CA ALA A 52 -2.80 -7.29 -3.17
C ALA A 52 -2.27 -8.10 -4.35
N ASP A 53 -1.64 -9.24 -4.10
CA ASP A 53 -1.13 -10.14 -5.13
C ASP A 53 -2.25 -10.67 -6.05
N GLN A 54 -3.40 -11.08 -5.49
CA GLN A 54 -4.54 -11.57 -6.27
C GLN A 54 -5.21 -10.50 -7.13
N VAL A 55 -5.02 -9.22 -6.80
CA VAL A 55 -5.61 -8.10 -7.56
C VAL A 55 -4.60 -7.34 -8.43
N LEU A 56 -3.45 -7.94 -8.73
CA LEU A 56 -2.39 -7.26 -9.49
C LEU A 56 -2.88 -6.71 -10.82
N ASP A 57 -3.67 -7.49 -11.56
CA ASP A 57 -4.16 -7.13 -12.90
C ASP A 57 -5.20 -5.98 -12.88
N GLN A 58 -5.80 -5.69 -11.72
CA GLN A 58 -6.79 -4.63 -11.56
C GLN A 58 -6.14 -3.25 -11.33
N PHE A 59 -4.85 -3.21 -10.99
CA PHE A 59 -4.08 -1.99 -10.76
C PHE A 59 -2.90 -1.90 -11.75
N PRO A 60 -3.17 -1.56 -13.03
CA PRO A 60 -2.20 -1.65 -14.12
C PRO A 60 -0.99 -0.72 -13.98
N ASP A 61 -1.13 0.36 -13.20
CA ASP A 61 -0.02 1.28 -12.95
C ASP A 61 0.86 0.83 -11.77
N GLY A 62 0.55 -0.33 -11.18
CA GLY A 62 1.36 -1.02 -10.19
C GLY A 62 0.87 -0.85 -8.76
N GLN A 63 1.64 -1.43 -7.84
CA GLN A 63 1.32 -1.44 -6.43
C GLN A 63 2.54 -1.03 -5.58
N LEU A 64 2.31 -0.25 -4.54
CA LEU A 64 3.33 0.23 -3.61
C LEU A 64 3.09 -0.29 -2.20
N TYR A 65 4.17 -0.55 -1.47
CA TYR A 65 4.15 -0.97 -0.06
C TYR A 65 5.02 -0.05 0.77
N VAL A 66 4.50 0.38 1.92
CA VAL A 66 5.26 1.09 2.95
C VAL A 66 4.96 0.47 4.29
N ASP A 67 6.04 0.07 4.98
CA ASP A 67 6.01 -0.29 6.39
C ASP A 67 6.18 0.99 7.23
N LEU A 68 5.11 1.36 7.94
CA LEU A 68 5.06 2.53 8.82
C LEU A 68 5.74 2.27 10.16
N ARG A 69 6.01 1.01 10.51
CA ARG A 69 6.67 0.61 11.78
C ARG A 69 6.00 1.24 12.99
N GLY A 70 4.68 1.33 12.95
CA GLY A 70 3.86 1.97 13.98
C GLY A 70 3.77 1.14 15.25
N HIS A 71 4.11 -0.15 15.17
CA HIS A 71 4.15 -1.05 16.31
C HIS A 71 5.54 -1.70 16.47
N GLY A 72 5.96 -1.90 17.72
CA GLY A 72 7.22 -2.59 18.03
C GLY A 72 8.35 -1.65 18.48
N PRO A 73 9.58 -2.17 18.60
CA PRO A 73 10.71 -1.43 19.17
C PRO A 73 11.43 -0.52 18.17
N ALA A 74 11.13 -0.63 16.88
CA ALA A 74 11.74 0.19 15.83
C ALA A 74 11.20 1.63 15.87
N LYS A 75 11.99 2.58 15.36
CA LYS A 75 11.50 3.95 15.17
C LYS A 75 10.40 3.95 14.10
N PRO A 76 9.22 4.56 14.36
CA PRO A 76 8.19 4.75 13.34
C PRO A 76 8.74 5.50 12.13
N THR A 77 8.23 5.15 10.95
CA THR A 77 8.59 5.83 9.70
C THR A 77 8.07 7.26 9.76
N GLU A 78 8.96 8.24 9.61
CA GLU A 78 8.56 9.65 9.55
C GLU A 78 7.78 9.91 8.25
N PRO A 79 6.79 10.83 8.26
CA PRO A 79 5.96 11.09 7.08
C PRO A 79 6.76 11.43 5.81
N LEU A 80 7.81 12.24 5.95
CA LEU A 80 8.67 12.61 4.82
C LEU A 80 9.44 11.41 4.26
N ASP A 81 9.94 10.53 5.13
CA ASP A 81 10.69 9.35 4.72
C ASP A 81 9.79 8.36 3.97
N GLY A 82 8.56 8.15 4.46
CA GLY A 82 7.57 7.30 3.78
C GLY A 82 7.16 7.87 2.41
N LEU A 83 6.95 9.19 2.31
CA LEU A 83 6.66 9.85 1.04
C LEU A 83 7.82 9.75 0.06
N ARG A 84 9.06 9.92 0.52
CA ARG A 84 10.26 9.77 -0.30
C ARG A 84 10.41 8.34 -0.81
N GLN A 85 10.20 7.33 0.04
CA GLN A 85 10.20 5.93 -0.36
C GLN A 85 9.17 5.64 -1.47
N LEU A 86 7.95 6.18 -1.35
CA LEU A 86 6.91 6.05 -2.38
C LEU A 86 7.32 6.73 -3.68
N LEU A 87 7.84 7.95 -3.62
CA LEU A 87 8.29 8.72 -4.79
C LEU A 87 9.46 8.04 -5.51
N THR A 88 10.45 7.53 -4.78
CA THR A 88 11.56 6.76 -5.36
C THR A 88 11.03 5.49 -6.05
N SER A 89 10.06 4.80 -5.44
CA SER A 89 9.42 3.62 -6.04
C SER A 89 8.61 3.95 -7.30
N LEU A 90 8.14 5.19 -7.43
CA LEU A 90 7.48 5.73 -8.63
C LEU A 90 8.47 6.21 -9.71
N GLY A 91 9.79 6.06 -9.48
CA GLY A 91 10.86 6.40 -10.40
C GLY A 91 11.40 7.83 -10.26
N ILE A 92 11.06 8.55 -9.19
CA ILE A 92 11.62 9.88 -8.94
C ILE A 92 13.04 9.73 -8.39
N PRO A 93 14.06 10.33 -9.02
CA PRO A 93 15.43 10.23 -8.53
C PRO A 93 15.60 11.02 -7.23
N ASP A 94 16.47 10.54 -6.34
CA ASP A 94 16.70 11.14 -5.02
C ASP A 94 17.06 12.63 -5.07
N THR A 95 17.76 13.06 -6.14
CA THR A 95 18.12 14.47 -6.37
C THR A 95 16.93 15.39 -6.66
N SER A 96 15.76 14.83 -6.96
CA SER A 96 14.52 15.56 -7.25
C SER A 96 13.46 15.38 -6.17
N LEU A 97 13.78 14.71 -5.06
CA LEU A 97 12.86 14.51 -3.95
C LEU A 97 12.73 15.80 -3.12
N PRO A 98 11.52 16.27 -2.84
CA PRO A 98 11.33 17.42 -1.96
C PRO A 98 11.83 17.16 -0.53
N ASP A 99 12.30 18.22 0.15
CA ASP A 99 12.72 18.22 1.55
C ASP A 99 11.60 18.53 2.54
N GLU A 100 10.44 18.95 2.04
CA GLU A 100 9.28 19.31 2.84
C GLU A 100 8.11 18.36 2.60
N VAL A 101 7.38 18.03 3.68
CA VAL A 101 6.26 17.09 3.65
C VAL A 101 5.16 17.56 2.69
N ASP A 102 4.82 18.85 2.70
CA ASP A 102 3.76 19.40 1.86
C ASP A 102 4.13 19.32 0.37
N ALA A 103 5.38 19.63 0.03
CA ALA A 103 5.89 19.53 -1.34
C ALA A 103 5.92 18.07 -1.82
N ALA A 104 6.42 17.14 -0.99
CA ALA A 104 6.42 15.71 -1.29
C ALA A 104 4.99 15.15 -1.45
N THR A 105 4.06 15.59 -0.60
CA THR A 105 2.64 15.23 -0.67
C THR A 105 1.99 15.73 -1.96
N GLY A 106 2.27 16.98 -2.34
CA GLY A 106 1.77 17.57 -3.59
C GLY A 106 2.27 16.81 -4.82
N LEU A 107 3.57 16.51 -4.87
CA LEU A 107 4.16 15.72 -5.95
C LEU A 107 3.54 14.32 -6.02
N TYR A 108 3.48 13.61 -4.90
CA TYR A 108 2.89 12.27 -4.81
C TYR A 108 1.44 12.25 -5.31
N ARG A 109 0.60 13.18 -4.85
CA ARG A 109 -0.79 13.31 -5.30
C ARG A 109 -0.89 13.61 -6.80
N SER A 110 -0.01 14.47 -7.33
CA SER A 110 -0.02 14.81 -8.75
C SER A 110 0.29 13.61 -9.66
N ILE A 111 1.18 12.71 -9.20
CA ILE A 111 1.52 11.47 -9.90
C ILE A 111 0.35 10.49 -9.83
N LEU A 112 -0.20 10.25 -8.62
CA LEU A 112 -1.28 9.28 -8.42
C LEU A 112 -2.60 9.71 -9.05
N ALA A 113 -2.86 11.00 -9.22
CA ALA A 113 -4.09 11.50 -9.82
C ALA A 113 -4.36 10.98 -11.24
N LYS A 114 -3.33 10.43 -11.92
CA LYS A 114 -3.43 9.90 -13.29
C LYS A 114 -3.14 8.39 -13.37
N ARG A 115 -3.06 7.71 -12.23
CA ARG A 115 -2.67 6.30 -12.17
C ARG A 115 -3.68 5.49 -11.37
N ASN A 116 -4.01 4.30 -11.85
CA ASN A 116 -4.77 3.31 -11.12
C ASN A 116 -3.79 2.38 -10.37
N MET A 117 -3.53 2.73 -9.10
CA MET A 117 -2.54 2.06 -8.25
C MET A 117 -3.14 1.61 -6.92
N LEU A 118 -2.60 0.52 -6.38
CA LEU A 118 -2.85 0.10 -5.00
C LEU A 118 -1.68 0.53 -4.11
N VAL A 119 -1.98 1.16 -2.98
CA VAL A 119 -0.97 1.54 -1.98
C VAL A 119 -1.30 0.84 -0.68
N LEU A 120 -0.43 -0.08 -0.26
CA LEU A 120 -0.52 -0.80 1.00
C LEU A 120 0.33 -0.10 2.06
N LEU A 121 -0.34 0.37 3.11
CA LEU A 121 0.28 0.94 4.30
C LEU A 121 0.17 -0.07 5.45
N ASP A 122 1.31 -0.56 5.93
CA ASP A 122 1.40 -1.59 6.96
C ASP A 122 2.07 -1.03 8.22
N ASN A 123 1.87 -1.64 9.40
CA ASN A 123 2.39 -1.10 10.67
C ASN A 123 3.26 -2.09 11.44
#